data_AF-B4VR92-F1
#
_entry.id   AF-B4VR92-F1
#
_cell.length_a   1.000
_cell.length_b   1.000
_cell.length_c   1.000
_cell.angle_alpha   90.00
_cell.angle_beta   90.00
_cell.angle_gamma   90.00
#
_symmetry.space_group_name_H-M   'P 1'
#
loop_
_entity.id
_entity.type
_entity.pdbx_description
1 polymer ?
#
loop_
_entity_poly.entity_id
_entity_poly.type
_entity_poly.pdbx_seq_one_letter_code
_entity_poly.pdbx_strand_id
1 'polypeptide(L)'
;MTCRYAPFSSAGGMLGYLFSGQSSQAFKNIEDKVPCTLSHHSDFLNRDHKTSEHQRQVPVGKNYPSYFCCHHLIFHISGNVNSENEALPDI
;
A
#
# COMPACT_ATOMS: atom_id res chain seq x y z
N MET A 1 7.39 -0.93 -16.08
CA MET A 1 5.92 -1.16 -16.10
C MET A 1 5.32 -0.65 -17.41
N THR A 2 4.21 -1.23 -17.88
CA THR A 2 3.43 -0.68 -19.01
C THR A 2 2.29 0.19 -18.49
N CYS A 3 1.78 1.13 -19.29
CA CYS A 3 0.65 2.01 -18.92
C CYS A 3 -0.71 1.28 -18.79
N ARG A 4 -0.73 -0.01 -18.44
CA ARG A 4 -1.94 -0.83 -18.32
C ARG A 4 -2.90 -0.30 -17.25
N TYR A 5 -2.35 0.19 -16.14
CA TYR A 5 -3.11 0.77 -15.04
C TYR A 5 -2.85 2.28 -14.99
N ALA A 6 -3.94 3.04 -14.82
CA ALA A 6 -3.92 4.51 -14.76
C ALA A 6 -3.17 5.20 -15.94
N PRO A 7 -3.48 4.89 -17.22
CA PRO A 7 -2.75 5.43 -18.38
C PRO A 7 -2.81 6.95 -18.49
N PHE A 8 -3.84 7.59 -17.94
CA PHE A 8 -4.04 9.04 -18.04
C PHE A 8 -3.64 9.81 -16.77
N SER A 9 -3.05 9.12 -15.78
CA SER A 9 -2.63 9.72 -14.51
C SER A 9 -1.17 9.45 -14.25
N SER A 10 -0.46 10.44 -13.71
CA SER A 10 0.91 10.31 -13.20
C SER A 10 0.96 9.72 -11.79
N ALA A 11 -0.18 9.39 -11.18
CA ALA A 11 -0.24 8.78 -9.86
C ALA A 11 -1.33 7.72 -9.75
N GLY A 12 -1.17 6.81 -8.80
CA GLY A 12 -2.18 5.82 -8.43
C GLY A 12 -2.06 5.39 -6.97
N GLY A 13 -3.11 4.75 -6.47
CA GLY A 13 -3.18 4.27 -5.08
C GLY A 13 -3.33 2.76 -5.00
N MET A 14 -2.52 2.13 -4.16
CA MET A 14 -2.68 0.79 -3.65
C MET A 14 -3.12 0.88 -2.20
N LEU A 15 -4.31 0.35 -1.91
CA LEU A 15 -4.87 0.29 -0.57
C LEU A 15 -4.77 -1.14 -0.04
N GLY A 16 -4.18 -1.30 1.14
CA GLY A 16 -4.11 -2.56 1.87
C GLY A 16 -4.89 -2.46 3.18
N TYR A 17 -5.48 -3.58 3.60
CA TYR A 17 -6.09 -3.71 4.92
C TYR A 17 -5.32 -4.76 5.71
N LEU A 18 -4.80 -4.37 6.86
CA LEU A 18 -4.02 -5.23 7.75
C LEU A 18 -4.90 -5.63 8.93
N PHE A 19 -5.24 -6.91 8.99
CA PHE A 19 -6.02 -7.49 10.10
C PHE A 19 -5.15 -7.77 11.34
N SER A 20 -3.87 -8.07 11.13
CA SER A 20 -2.91 -8.37 12.20
C SER A 20 -1.48 -8.17 11.72
N GLY A 21 -0.54 -7.95 12.63
CA GLY A 21 0.88 -7.79 12.32
C GLY A 21 1.30 -6.33 12.20
N GLN A 22 2.45 -6.08 11.56
CA GLN A 22 3.06 -4.75 11.48
C GLN A 22 3.06 -4.25 10.03
N SER A 23 2.64 -3.00 9.82
CA SER A 23 2.64 -2.34 8.51
C SER A 23 4.04 -2.29 7.88
N SER A 24 5.08 -2.10 8.69
CA SER A 24 6.48 -2.12 8.26
C SER A 24 6.86 -3.41 7.55
N GLN A 25 6.43 -4.56 8.07
CA GLN A 25 6.70 -5.86 7.45
C GLN A 25 5.89 -6.02 6.15
N ALA A 26 4.64 -5.54 6.12
CA ALA A 26 3.84 -5.55 4.90
C ALA A 26 4.49 -4.69 3.80
N PHE A 27 4.99 -3.50 4.12
CA PHE A 27 5.72 -2.66 3.17
C PHE A 27 7.00 -3.31 2.67
N LYS A 28 7.80 -3.92 3.56
CA LYS A 28 8.99 -4.67 3.16
C LYS A 28 8.65 -5.79 2.17
N ASN A 29 7.59 -6.55 2.43
CA ASN A 29 7.14 -7.59 1.52
C ASN A 29 6.70 -7.03 0.16
N ILE A 30 6.13 -5.82 0.13
CA ILE A 30 5.77 -5.13 -1.13
C ILE A 30 7.05 -4.74 -1.90
N GLU A 31 8.06 -4.16 -1.25
CA GLU A 31 9.37 -3.86 -1.88
C GLU A 31 10.05 -5.10 -2.46
N ASP A 32 10.00 -6.21 -1.73
CA ASP A 32 10.62 -7.47 -2.16
C ASP A 32 9.90 -8.10 -3.37
N LYS A 33 8.56 -7.93 -3.47
CA LYS A 33 7.74 -8.51 -4.55
C LYS A 33 7.59 -7.59 -5.76
N VAL A 34 7.56 -6.29 -5.53
CA VAL A 34 7.54 -5.26 -6.56
C VAL A 34 8.90 -4.60 -6.47
N PRO A 35 9.87 -4.93 -7.33
CA PRO A 35 11.26 -4.48 -7.23
C PRO A 35 11.36 -2.96 -7.40
N CYS A 36 11.04 -2.25 -6.31
CA CYS A 36 10.92 -0.82 -6.19
C CYS A 36 11.28 -0.44 -4.75
N THR A 37 11.66 0.81 -4.55
CA THR A 37 11.96 1.35 -3.23
C THR A 37 10.76 2.14 -2.73
N LEU A 38 10.35 1.88 -1.48
CA LEU A 38 9.30 2.58 -0.78
C LEU A 38 9.88 3.68 0.10
N SER A 39 9.46 4.91 -0.15
CA SER A 39 9.84 6.09 0.62
C SER A 39 8.69 6.59 1.48
N HIS A 40 8.99 7.27 2.60
CA HIS A 40 7.95 7.98 3.35
C HIS A 40 7.41 9.15 2.53
N HIS A 41 6.11 9.41 2.62
CA HIS A 41 5.54 10.63 2.08
C HIS A 41 5.84 11.80 3.03
N SER A 42 6.40 12.90 2.52
CA SER A 42 6.81 14.08 3.32
C SER A 42 5.70 14.61 4.20
N ASP A 43 4.49 14.65 3.66
CA ASP A 43 3.34 15.28 4.33
C ASP A 43 2.64 14.35 5.32
N PHE A 44 2.99 13.06 5.37
CA PHE A 44 2.28 12.04 6.16
C PHE A 44 3.25 11.12 6.93
N LEU A 45 4.13 11.71 7.74
CA LEU A 45 5.17 10.98 8.47
C LEU A 45 4.62 9.91 9.44
N ASN A 46 3.46 10.15 10.05
CA ASN A 46 2.86 9.28 11.06
C ASN A 46 1.77 8.35 10.51
N ARG A 47 1.54 8.36 9.19
CA ARG A 47 0.57 7.47 8.55
C ARG A 47 1.32 6.28 7.97
N ASP A 48 0.70 5.10 8.01
CA ASP A 48 1.17 3.91 7.29
C ASP A 48 0.99 4.09 5.78
N HIS A 49 1.81 4.99 5.23
CA HIS A 49 1.78 5.45 3.86
C HIS A 49 3.20 5.55 3.33
N LYS A 50 3.45 4.84 2.25
CA LYS A 50 4.69 4.91 1.48
C LYS A 50 4.40 5.29 0.03
N THR A 51 5.41 5.78 -0.67
CA THR A 51 5.36 6.00 -2.11
C THR A 51 6.49 5.26 -2.81
N SER A 52 6.25 4.83 -4.04
CA SER A 52 7.32 4.43 -4.97
C SER A 52 7.18 5.14 -6.30
N GLU A 53 8.33 5.53 -6.85
CA GLU A 53 8.43 6.17 -8.16
C GLU A 53 8.75 5.13 -9.23
N HIS A 54 8.09 5.25 -10.39
CA HIS A 54 8.21 4.31 -11.50
C HIS A 54 8.36 5.04 -12.83
N GLN A 55 9.13 4.43 -13.72
CA GLN A 55 9.15 4.82 -15.13
C GLN A 55 8.38 3.80 -15.97
N ARG A 56 7.42 4.30 -16.76
CA ARG A 56 6.53 3.50 -17.60
C ARG A 56 6.97 3.56 -19.06
N GLN A 57 6.81 2.43 -19.74
CA GLN A 57 6.92 2.36 -21.19
C GLN A 57 5.58 2.80 -21.79
N VAL A 58 5.56 3.99 -22.38
CA VAL A 58 4.39 4.56 -23.06
C VAL A 58 4.33 4.01 -24.49
N PRO A 59 3.19 3.45 -24.93
CA PRO A 59 3.04 3.00 -26.31
C PRO A 59 3.22 4.14 -27.32
N VAL A 60 3.77 3.83 -28.49
CA VAL A 60 3.98 4.81 -29.57
C VAL A 60 2.65 5.50 -29.93
N GLY A 61 2.70 6.83 -30.08
CA GLY A 61 1.53 7.64 -30.43
C GLY A 61 0.55 7.90 -29.27
N LYS A 62 0.90 7.53 -28.02
CA LYS A 62 0.10 7.85 -26.83
C LYS A 62 0.76 8.96 -26.01
N ASN A 63 -0.06 9.89 -25.50
CA ASN A 63 0.37 11.00 -24.65
C ASN A 63 0.17 10.68 -23.17
N TYR A 64 0.63 9.51 -22.73
CA TYR A 64 0.53 9.11 -21.33
C TYR A 64 1.73 9.63 -20.53
N PRO A 65 1.55 10.00 -19.26
CA PRO A 65 2.67 10.35 -18.40
C PRO A 65 3.62 9.15 -18.24
N SER A 66 4.89 9.34 -18.58
CA SER A 66 5.92 8.30 -18.44
C SER A 66 6.36 8.09 -16.99
N TYR A 67 6.39 9.16 -16.20
CA TYR A 67 6.62 9.10 -14.75
C TYR A 67 5.34 8.74 -14.01
N PHE A 68 5.46 7.91 -12.98
CA PHE A 68 4.34 7.43 -12.20
C PHE A 68 4.68 7.22 -10.73
N CYS A 69 3.96 7.90 -9.84
CA CYS A 69 4.04 7.71 -8.40
C CYS A 69 2.93 6.75 -7.92
N CYS A 70 3.30 5.67 -7.25
CA CYS A 70 2.35 4.78 -6.61
C CYS A 70 2.31 5.05 -5.10
N HIS A 71 1.15 5.37 -4.57
CA HIS A 71 0.90 5.53 -3.15
C HIS A 71 0.48 4.18 -2.56
N HIS A 72 1.15 3.73 -1.50
CA HIS A 72 0.86 2.48 -0.78
C HIS A 72 0.36 2.85 0.60
N LEU A 73 -0.96 2.74 0.81
CA LEU A 73 -1.61 3.10 2.07
C LEU A 73 -2.16 1.82 2.72
N ILE A 74 -1.78 1.57 3.97
CA ILE A 74 -2.27 0.43 4.75
C ILE A 74 -3.20 0.96 5.84
N PHE A 75 -4.39 0.38 5.92
CA PHE A 75 -5.34 0.59 7.01
C PHE A 75 -5.30 -0.60 7.96
N HIS A 76 -5.30 -0.35 9.26
CA HIS A 76 -5.46 -1.42 10.25
C HIS A 76 -6.94 -1.67 10.48
N ILE A 77 -7.36 -2.92 10.31
CA ILE A 77 -8.71 -3.35 10.70
C ILE A 77 -8.62 -3.94 12.09
N SER A 78 -9.11 -3.19 13.08
CA SER A 78 -9.36 -3.70 14.42
C SER A 78 -10.74 -4.34 14.44
N GLY A 79 -10.80 -5.67 14.33
CA GLY A 79 -12.02 -6.40 14.65
C GLY A 79 -12.11 -6.57 16.17
N ASN A 80 -13.28 -6.30 16.76
CA ASN A 80 -13.60 -6.92 18.05
C ASN A 80 -13.62 -8.42 17.81
N VAL A 81 -12.53 -9.10 18.14
CA VAL A 81 -12.59 -10.52 18.50
C VAL A 81 -13.51 -10.58 19.70
N ASN A 82 -14.73 -11.12 19.52
CA ASN A 82 -15.67 -11.35 20.61
C ASN A 82 -14.91 -11.95 21.78
N SER A 83 -14.93 -11.27 22.92
CA SER A 83 -14.50 -11.79 24.21
C SER A 83 -15.50 -12.85 24.66
N GLU A 84 -15.44 -14.03 24.04
CA GLU A 84 -16.08 -15.25 24.54
C GLU A 84 -14.99 -16.20 25.01
N ASN A 85 -14.48 -15.93 26.21
CA ASN A 85 -13.94 -16.92 27.15
C ASN A 85 -13.76 -16.24 28.52
N GLU A 86 -14.83 -15.62 29.02
CA GLU A 86 -15.01 -15.48 30.47
C GLU A 86 -15.52 -16.83 30.95
N ALA A 87 -14.61 -17.71 31.38
CA ALA A 87 -14.98 -18.89 32.14
C ALA A 87 -15.66 -18.40 33.43
N LEU A 88 -16.94 -18.72 33.60
CA LEU A 88 -17.65 -18.48 34.85
C LEU A 88 -16.88 -19.16 36.00
N PRO A 89 -16.69 -18.51 37.16
CA PRO A 89 -16.10 -19.17 38.31
C PRO A 89 -17.05 -20.27 38.80
N ASP A 90 -16.49 -21.47 39.02
CA ASP A 90 -17.17 -22.57 39.70
C ASP A 90 -17.68 -22.08 41.07
N ILE A 91 -18.97 -22.26 41.32
CA ILE A 91 -19.63 -22.05 42.62
C ILE A 91 -19.45 -23.32 43.46
#